data_AF-A0AA35RXW6-F1
#
_entry.id   AF-A0AA35RXW6-F1
#
_cell.length_a   1.000
_cell.length_b   1.000
_cell.length_c   1.000
_cell.angle_alpha   90.00
_cell.angle_beta   90.00
_cell.angle_gamma   90.00
#
_symmetry.space_group_name_H-M   'P 1'
#
loop_
_entity.id
_entity.type
_entity.pdbx_description
1 polymer ?
#
loop_
_entity_poly.entity_id
_entity_poly.type
_entity_poly.pdbx_seq_one_letter_code
_entity_poly.pdbx_strand_id
1 'polypeptide(L)'
;MVFLLARMGNPKAALELVIKKLEDVDKAIEFAMEEGDDDLWDALIHLSISNPKFVTGLLNNVGTHIDPTKLIQQIPEHTEIPNLGASLVKLLQDFQVQVNLREGCRKILVKDSHSLMEKLYKLQGSAVYIDGDTICKACGNEVIGTAEKADFVLFFCGHVYHGRCVNKKNQRMTCRMCYVHTRAEHRGRKEHLLQKNL
;
A
#
# COMPACT_ATOMS: atom_id res chain seq x y z
N MET A 1 10.03 -17.60 26.26
CA MET A 1 9.79 -19.01 25.85
C MET A 1 8.82 -19.11 24.67
N VAL A 2 7.72 -18.33 24.63
CA VAL A 2 6.79 -18.26 23.48
C VAL A 2 7.50 -17.81 22.19
N PHE A 3 8.30 -16.75 22.26
CA PHE A 3 9.08 -16.21 21.15
C PHE A 3 10.09 -17.18 20.52
N LEU A 4 10.58 -18.17 21.29
CA LEU A 4 11.51 -19.19 20.79
C LEU A 4 10.79 -20.28 19.99
N LEU A 5 9.58 -20.67 20.42
CA LEU A 5 8.76 -21.67 19.71
C LEU A 5 8.19 -21.11 18.40
N ALA A 6 7.84 -19.83 18.37
CA ALA A 6 7.44 -19.11 17.17
C ALA A 6 8.54 -19.14 16.09
N ARG A 7 9.77 -18.77 16.48
CA ARG A 7 10.95 -18.81 15.61
C ARG A 7 11.43 -20.21 15.22
N MET A 8 10.94 -21.25 15.88
CA MET A 8 11.24 -22.66 15.55
C MET A 8 10.30 -23.24 14.48
N GLY A 9 9.36 -22.47 13.95
CA GLY A 9 8.47 -22.89 12.85
C GLY A 9 7.24 -23.68 13.29
N ASN A 10 6.82 -23.56 14.55
CA ASN A 10 5.57 -24.16 15.02
C ASN A 10 4.70 -23.13 15.80
N PRO A 11 4.15 -22.12 15.10
CA PRO A 11 3.39 -21.04 15.72
C PRO A 11 2.09 -21.53 16.37
N LYS A 12 1.45 -22.59 15.85
CA LYS A 12 0.23 -23.18 16.44
C LYS A 12 0.49 -23.81 17.81
N ALA A 13 1.60 -24.55 17.97
CA ALA A 13 1.99 -25.10 19.28
C ALA A 13 2.40 -24.00 20.28
N ALA A 14 3.00 -22.91 19.80
CA ALA A 14 3.32 -21.75 20.63
C ALA A 14 2.04 -21.07 21.14
N LEU A 15 1.06 -20.86 20.24
CA LEU A 15 -0.24 -20.28 20.57
C LEU A 15 -1.02 -21.13 21.58
N GLU A 16 -1.08 -22.45 21.38
CA GLU A 16 -1.70 -23.37 22.34
C GLU A 16 -1.08 -23.25 23.74
N LEU A 17 0.25 -23.06 23.82
CA LEU A 17 0.95 -22.92 25.09
C LEU A 17 0.59 -21.60 25.78
N VAL A 18 0.45 -20.50 25.04
CA VAL A 18 0.00 -19.21 25.60
C VAL A 18 -1.41 -19.34 26.16
N ILE A 19 -2.33 -19.91 25.40
CA ILE A 19 -3.74 -20.03 25.82
C ILE A 19 -3.88 -20.99 27.00
N LYS A 20 -3.27 -22.18 26.93
CA LYS A 20 -3.47 -23.25 27.94
C LYS A 20 -2.61 -23.09 29.19
N LYS A 21 -1.42 -22.48 29.11
CA LYS A 21 -0.51 -22.37 30.27
C LYS A 21 -0.38 -20.96 30.84
N LEU A 22 -0.53 -19.92 30.02
CA LEU A 22 -0.41 -18.53 30.50
C LEU A 22 -1.78 -17.89 30.76
N GLU A 23 -2.86 -18.44 30.16
CA GLU A 23 -4.23 -17.89 30.22
C GLU A 23 -4.30 -16.37 29.93
N ASP A 24 -3.33 -15.87 29.17
CA ASP A 24 -3.14 -14.44 28.91
C ASP A 24 -3.70 -14.10 27.53
N VAL A 25 -4.89 -13.48 27.54
CA VAL A 25 -5.66 -13.15 26.33
C VAL A 25 -4.92 -12.13 25.48
N ASP A 26 -4.36 -11.09 26.12
CA ASP A 26 -3.71 -9.99 25.42
C ASP A 26 -2.42 -10.46 24.73
N LYS A 27 -1.62 -11.31 25.39
CA LYS A 27 -0.42 -11.90 24.78
C LYS A 27 -0.75 -12.86 23.64
N ALA A 28 -1.85 -13.61 23.72
CA ALA A 28 -2.26 -14.50 22.64
C ALA A 28 -2.68 -13.71 21.38
N ILE A 29 -3.35 -12.58 21.59
CA ILE A 29 -3.77 -11.67 20.51
C ILE A 29 -2.55 -10.96 19.90
N GLU A 30 -1.62 -10.45 20.73
CA GLU A 30 -0.37 -9.84 20.27
C GLU A 30 0.46 -10.82 19.43
N PHE A 31 0.57 -12.06 19.88
CA PHE A 31 1.26 -13.11 19.15
C PHE A 31 0.63 -13.39 17.77
N ALA A 32 -0.71 -13.48 17.70
CA ALA A 32 -1.41 -13.68 16.44
C ALA A 32 -1.29 -12.46 15.50
N MET A 33 -1.24 -11.24 16.04
CA MET A 33 -1.01 -10.02 15.28
C MET A 33 0.42 -9.95 14.70
N GLU A 34 1.44 -10.35 15.47
CA GLU A 34 2.84 -10.31 15.02
C GLU A 34 3.13 -11.30 13.89
N GLU A 35 2.57 -12.51 13.95
CA GLU A 35 2.78 -13.54 12.92
C GLU A 35 1.98 -13.25 11.63
N GLY A 36 0.80 -12.60 11.75
CA GLY A 36 0.03 -12.13 10.59
C GLY A 36 -0.55 -13.23 9.70
N ASP A 37 -0.68 -14.47 10.21
CA ASP A 37 -1.17 -15.64 9.50
C ASP A 37 -2.66 -15.89 9.79
N ASP A 38 -3.49 -15.97 8.73
CA ASP A 38 -4.92 -16.28 8.82
C ASP A 38 -5.16 -17.65 9.49
N ASP A 39 -4.30 -18.64 9.23
CA ASP A 39 -4.42 -19.99 9.82
C ASP A 39 -4.17 -19.98 11.34
N LEU A 40 -3.42 -19.00 11.83
CA LEU A 40 -3.14 -18.83 13.25
C LEU A 40 -4.31 -18.15 13.96
N TRP A 41 -4.98 -17.21 13.29
CA TRP A 41 -6.21 -16.60 13.78
C TRP A 41 -7.35 -17.61 13.87
N ASP A 42 -7.52 -18.46 12.86
CA ASP A 42 -8.54 -19.51 12.91
C ASP A 42 -8.27 -20.50 14.06
N ALA A 43 -6.99 -20.84 14.32
CA ALA A 43 -6.60 -21.63 15.48
C ALA A 43 -6.89 -20.91 16.81
N LEU A 44 -6.63 -19.60 16.89
CA LEU A 44 -6.93 -18.78 18.07
C LEU A 44 -8.43 -18.76 18.36
N ILE A 45 -9.25 -18.55 17.33
CA ILE A 45 -10.72 -18.53 17.44
C ILE A 45 -11.20 -19.89 17.96
N HIS A 46 -10.77 -21.01 17.35
CA HIS A 46 -11.15 -22.34 17.79
C HIS A 46 -10.78 -22.64 19.26
N LEU A 47 -9.59 -22.23 19.70
CA LEU A 47 -9.13 -22.43 21.08
C LEU A 47 -9.88 -21.51 22.07
N SER A 48 -10.23 -20.30 21.63
CA SER A 48 -10.90 -19.29 22.47
C SER A 48 -12.37 -19.59 22.76
N ILE A 49 -13.07 -20.27 21.85
CA ILE A 49 -14.50 -20.62 22.00
C ILE A 49 -14.76 -21.44 23.27
N SER A 50 -13.78 -22.24 23.68
CA SER A 50 -13.88 -23.07 24.89
C SER A 50 -13.80 -22.26 26.19
N ASN A 51 -13.45 -20.97 26.12
CA ASN A 51 -13.27 -20.10 27.29
C ASN A 51 -13.95 -18.73 27.07
N PRO A 52 -15.11 -18.47 27.72
CA PRO A 52 -15.86 -17.22 27.55
C PRO A 52 -15.07 -15.94 27.82
N LYS A 53 -14.09 -15.97 28.74
CA LYS A 53 -13.22 -14.81 29.02
C LYS A 53 -12.33 -14.46 27.83
N PHE A 54 -11.88 -15.48 27.10
CA PHE A 54 -11.05 -15.33 25.91
C PHE A 54 -11.86 -14.74 24.75
N VAL A 55 -13.11 -15.18 24.58
CA VAL A 55 -14.04 -14.61 23.60
C VAL A 55 -14.31 -13.13 23.88
N THR A 56 -14.55 -12.75 25.14
CA THR A 56 -14.72 -11.33 25.52
C THR A 56 -13.47 -10.51 25.22
N GLY A 57 -12.27 -11.02 25.51
CA GLY A 57 -11.02 -10.31 25.21
C GLY A 57 -10.77 -10.16 23.71
N LEU A 58 -11.09 -11.19 22.91
CA LEU A 58 -11.05 -11.11 21.45
C LEU A 58 -12.01 -10.02 20.92
N LEU A 59 -13.27 -10.04 21.35
CA LEU A 59 -14.26 -9.04 20.93
C LEU A 59 -13.82 -7.60 21.25
N ASN A 60 -13.08 -7.40 22.34
CA ASN A 60 -12.62 -6.08 22.75
C ASN A 60 -11.34 -5.60 22.03
N ASN A 61 -10.50 -6.50 21.53
CA ASN A 61 -9.14 -6.16 21.06
C ASN A 61 -8.90 -6.45 19.57
N VAL A 62 -9.80 -7.18 18.89
CA VAL A 62 -9.59 -7.66 17.51
C VAL A 62 -10.01 -6.67 16.42
N GLY A 63 -10.68 -5.55 16.76
CA GLY A 63 -11.45 -4.69 15.84
C GLY A 63 -10.78 -4.21 14.55
N THR A 64 -9.46 -4.36 14.40
CA THR A 64 -8.69 -3.94 13.21
C THR A 64 -8.09 -5.07 12.38
N HIS A 65 -7.98 -6.30 12.90
CA HIS A 65 -7.17 -7.36 12.27
C HIS A 65 -7.99 -8.51 11.66
N ILE A 66 -9.18 -8.80 12.19
CA ILE A 66 -10.02 -9.89 11.69
C ILE A 66 -11.38 -9.35 11.26
N ASP A 67 -11.99 -10.01 10.28
CA ASP A 67 -13.40 -9.80 9.95
C ASP A 67 -14.28 -10.20 11.15
N PRO A 68 -15.03 -9.25 11.75
CA PRO A 68 -15.89 -9.53 12.89
C PRO A 68 -16.94 -10.61 12.58
N THR A 69 -17.31 -10.78 11.31
CA THR A 69 -18.28 -11.80 10.87
C THR A 69 -17.76 -13.22 11.11
N LYS A 70 -16.47 -13.47 10.86
CA LYS A 70 -15.85 -14.78 11.12
C LYS A 70 -15.88 -15.13 12.60
N LEU A 71 -15.63 -14.15 13.46
CA LEU A 71 -15.62 -14.35 14.90
C LEU A 71 -17.02 -14.61 15.44
N ILE A 72 -18.02 -13.83 15.02
CA ILE A 72 -19.41 -13.97 15.48
C ILE A 72 -20.01 -15.32 15.06
N GLN A 73 -19.74 -15.80 13.84
CA GLN A 73 -20.27 -17.07 13.33
C GLN A 73 -19.71 -18.31 14.07
N GLN A 74 -18.55 -18.17 14.72
CA GLN A 74 -17.90 -19.28 15.41
C GLN A 74 -18.32 -19.38 16.89
N ILE A 75 -19.09 -18.43 17.42
CA ILE A 75 -19.57 -18.47 18.80
C ILE A 75 -20.69 -19.52 18.92
N PRO A 76 -20.57 -20.53 19.81
CA PRO A 76 -21.60 -21.54 20.02
C PRO A 76 -22.88 -20.93 20.61
N GLU A 77 -24.02 -21.48 20.18
CA GLU A 77 -25.31 -21.18 20.79
C GLU A 77 -25.29 -21.58 22.28
N HIS A 78 -25.90 -20.75 23.15
CA HIS A 78 -25.95 -20.91 24.60
C HIS A 78 -24.64 -20.64 25.39
N THR A 79 -23.65 -19.97 24.79
CA THR A 79 -22.46 -19.51 25.54
C THR A 79 -22.77 -18.27 26.37
N GLU A 80 -22.64 -18.36 27.71
CA GLU A 80 -22.76 -17.18 28.59
C GLU A 80 -21.49 -16.33 28.52
N ILE A 81 -21.51 -15.32 27.64
CA ILE A 81 -20.40 -14.37 27.48
C ILE A 81 -20.69 -13.12 28.32
N PRO A 82 -19.85 -12.80 29.32
CA PRO A 82 -20.02 -11.59 30.12
C PRO A 82 -19.81 -10.34 29.27
N ASN A 83 -20.65 -9.33 29.47
CA ASN A 83 -20.58 -8.03 28.80
C ASN A 83 -20.62 -8.07 27.26
N LEU A 84 -21.19 -9.13 26.66
CA LEU A 84 -21.24 -9.32 25.21
C LEU A 84 -21.77 -8.09 24.45
N GLY A 85 -22.86 -7.48 24.92
CA GLY A 85 -23.45 -6.30 24.26
C GLY A 85 -22.50 -5.10 24.18
N ALA A 86 -21.78 -4.80 25.26
CA ALA A 86 -20.82 -3.70 25.28
C ALA A 86 -19.61 -4.00 24.36
N SER A 87 -19.11 -5.23 24.39
CA SER A 87 -18.00 -5.68 23.53
C SER A 87 -18.37 -5.65 22.05
N LEU A 88 -19.60 -6.05 21.69
CA LEU A 88 -20.09 -5.98 20.31
C LEU A 88 -20.27 -4.54 19.83
N VAL A 89 -20.79 -3.64 20.67
CA VAL A 89 -20.92 -2.22 20.30
C VAL A 89 -19.54 -1.62 20.03
N LYS A 90 -18.55 -1.92 20.87
CA LYS A 90 -17.16 -1.48 20.67
C LYS A 90 -16.59 -2.02 19.35
N LEU A 91 -16.69 -3.34 19.13
CA LEU A 91 -16.24 -4.00 17.90
C LEU A 91 -16.84 -3.36 16.64
N LEU A 92 -18.16 -3.14 16.64
CA LEU A 92 -18.85 -2.53 15.52
C LEU A 92 -18.44 -1.08 15.29
N GLN A 93 -18.20 -0.31 16.35
CA GLN A 93 -17.68 1.06 16.24
C GLN A 93 -16.26 1.09 15.66
N ASP A 94 -15.36 0.23 16.15
CA ASP A 94 -13.99 0.11 15.65
C ASP A 94 -13.98 -0.29 14.17
N PHE A 95 -14.84 -1.25 13.79
CA PHE A 95 -15.02 -1.67 12.41
C PHE A 95 -15.62 -0.56 11.53
N GLN A 96 -16.58 0.22 12.04
CA GLN A 96 -17.15 1.33 11.30
C GLN A 96 -16.09 2.40 10.96
N VAL A 97 -15.17 2.68 11.89
CA VAL A 97 -14.04 3.60 11.62
C VAL A 97 -13.17 3.07 10.48
N GLN A 98 -12.88 1.77 10.45
CA GLN A 98 -12.13 1.13 9.35
C GLN A 98 -12.86 1.23 8.01
N VAL A 99 -14.16 0.96 7.96
CA VAL A 99 -14.97 1.09 6.74
C VAL A 99 -14.95 2.54 6.25
N ASN A 100 -15.13 3.50 7.15
CA ASN A 100 -15.11 4.92 6.82
C ASN A 100 -13.75 5.35 6.24
N LEU A 101 -12.64 4.89 6.81
CA LEU A 101 -11.30 5.16 6.31
C LEU A 101 -11.10 4.58 4.91
N ARG A 102 -11.44 3.29 4.71
CA ARG A 102 -11.32 2.61 3.41
C ARG A 102 -12.14 3.32 2.34
N GLU A 103 -13.36 3.74 2.68
CA GLU A 103 -14.24 4.47 1.78
C GLU A 103 -13.69 5.86 1.45
N GLY A 104 -13.12 6.57 2.43
CA GLY A 104 -12.41 7.82 2.22
C GLY A 104 -11.22 7.68 1.27
N CYS A 105 -10.35 6.70 1.51
CA CYS A 105 -9.22 6.38 0.65
C CYS A 105 -9.67 5.99 -0.77
N ARG A 106 -10.73 5.19 -0.90
CA ARG A 106 -11.30 4.80 -2.19
C ARG A 106 -11.77 6.03 -2.97
N LYS A 107 -12.51 6.94 -2.35
CA LYS A 107 -12.98 8.18 -2.99
C LYS A 107 -11.82 9.04 -3.49
N ILE A 108 -10.77 9.19 -2.67
CA ILE A 108 -9.56 9.93 -3.05
C ILE A 108 -8.88 9.25 -4.24
N LEU A 109 -8.64 7.94 -4.16
CA LEU A 109 -7.98 7.17 -5.22
C LEU A 109 -8.72 7.25 -6.55
N VAL A 110 -10.05 7.08 -6.54
CA VAL A 110 -10.88 7.15 -7.75
C VAL A 110 -10.85 8.56 -8.35
N LYS A 111 -10.96 9.59 -7.51
CA LYS A 111 -10.89 10.99 -7.96
C LYS A 111 -9.53 11.31 -8.57
N ASP A 112 -8.44 10.90 -7.93
CA ASP A 112 -7.08 11.15 -8.39
C ASP A 112 -6.78 10.39 -9.68
N SER A 113 -7.22 9.14 -9.79
CA SER A 113 -7.12 8.34 -11.01
C SER A 113 -7.84 8.99 -12.17
N HIS A 114 -9.09 9.43 -11.97
CA HIS A 114 -9.87 10.11 -13.00
C HIS A 114 -9.23 11.46 -13.38
N SER A 115 -8.84 12.27 -12.41
CA SER A 115 -8.18 13.57 -12.63
C SER A 115 -6.88 13.43 -13.42
N LEU A 116 -6.06 12.42 -13.10
CA LEU A 116 -4.83 12.16 -13.82
C LEU A 116 -5.10 11.66 -15.25
N MET A 117 -6.07 10.78 -15.43
CA MET A 117 -6.49 10.30 -16.74
C MET A 117 -6.99 11.44 -17.63
N GLU A 118 -7.84 12.31 -17.10
CA GLU A 118 -8.36 13.48 -17.83
C GLU A 118 -7.24 14.44 -18.24
N LYS A 119 -6.27 14.68 -17.35
CA LYS A 119 -5.06 15.47 -17.66
C LYS A 119 -4.25 14.84 -18.79
N LEU A 120 -4.03 13.52 -18.75
CA LEU A 120 -3.30 12.81 -19.81
C LEU A 120 -4.04 12.90 -21.14
N TYR A 121 -5.35 12.70 -21.15
CA TYR A 121 -6.17 12.81 -22.36
C TYR A 121 -6.09 14.21 -22.97
N LYS A 122 -6.21 15.27 -22.15
CA LYS A 122 -6.03 16.66 -22.61
C LYS A 122 -4.64 16.89 -23.18
N LEU A 123 -3.59 16.46 -22.48
CA LEU A 123 -2.20 16.61 -22.95
C LEU A 123 -1.91 15.85 -24.25
N GLN A 124 -2.53 14.68 -24.45
CA GLN A 124 -2.38 13.91 -25.68
C GLN A 124 -3.09 14.59 -26.88
N GLY A 125 -4.20 15.27 -26.64
CA GLY A 125 -4.92 16.04 -27.66
C GLY A 125 -4.42 17.47 -27.85
N SER A 126 -3.52 17.95 -26.99
CA SER A 126 -2.97 19.30 -27.08
C SER A 126 -2.02 19.45 -28.27
N ALA A 127 -2.23 20.52 -29.05
CA ALA A 127 -1.26 20.92 -30.06
C ALA A 127 0.02 21.45 -29.39
N VAL A 128 1.16 21.18 -30.01
CA VAL A 128 2.45 21.73 -29.60
C VAL A 128 2.97 22.62 -30.73
N TYR A 129 3.14 23.89 -30.41
CA TYR A 129 3.74 24.86 -31.31
C TYR A 129 5.27 24.77 -31.22
N ILE A 130 5.93 24.79 -32.36
CA ILE A 130 7.39 24.76 -32.48
C ILE A 130 7.77 25.97 -33.32
N ASP A 131 8.61 26.83 -32.77
CA ASP A 131 9.20 27.98 -33.47
C ASP A 131 10.58 27.63 -34.06
N GLY A 132 11.13 28.54 -34.88
CA GLY A 132 12.49 28.42 -35.41
C GLY A 132 13.57 28.42 -34.33
N ASP A 133 13.30 29.07 -33.20
CA ASP A 133 14.22 29.21 -32.07
C ASP A 133 14.23 27.98 -31.14
N THR A 134 13.37 26.97 -31.42
CA THR A 134 13.26 25.79 -30.57
C THR A 134 14.57 24.98 -30.63
N ILE A 135 15.23 24.82 -29.48
CA ILE A 135 16.51 24.11 -29.37
C ILE A 135 16.37 22.63 -29.04
N CYS A 136 17.21 21.81 -29.68
CA CYS A 136 17.33 20.38 -29.40
C CYS A 136 18.02 20.15 -28.06
N LYS A 137 17.33 19.50 -27.10
CA LYS A 137 17.89 19.25 -25.76
C LYS A 137 19.04 18.23 -25.70
N ALA A 138 19.45 17.66 -26.83
CA ALA A 138 20.59 16.74 -26.90
C ALA A 138 21.87 17.37 -27.48
N CYS A 139 21.76 18.29 -28.44
CA CYS A 139 22.92 18.90 -29.10
C CYS A 139 22.99 20.42 -28.94
N GLY A 140 21.94 21.08 -28.42
CA GLY A 140 21.92 22.52 -28.16
C GLY A 140 21.64 23.41 -29.38
N ASN A 141 21.53 22.83 -30.58
CA ASN A 141 21.26 23.58 -31.82
C ASN A 141 19.75 23.65 -32.11
N GLU A 142 19.33 24.62 -32.92
CA GLU A 142 17.97 24.76 -33.44
C GLU A 142 17.45 23.46 -34.06
N VAL A 143 16.21 23.10 -33.74
CA VAL A 143 15.54 21.89 -34.22
C VAL A 143 15.15 22.07 -35.68
N ILE A 144 14.60 23.23 -36.02
CA ILE A 144 14.21 23.63 -37.38
C ILE A 144 15.36 24.47 -37.94
N GLY A 145 16.34 23.83 -38.57
CA GLY A 145 17.42 24.54 -39.28
C GLY A 145 16.98 25.02 -40.66
N THR A 146 17.87 25.70 -41.39
CA THR A 146 17.68 26.18 -42.78
C THR A 146 17.60 25.07 -43.84
N ALA A 147 17.56 23.79 -43.44
CA ALA A 147 17.53 22.66 -44.35
C ALA A 147 16.08 22.29 -44.73
N GLU A 148 15.84 22.03 -46.01
CA GLU A 148 14.51 21.74 -46.59
C GLU A 148 13.81 20.48 -46.02
N LYS A 149 14.53 19.63 -45.27
CA LYS A 149 13.98 18.43 -44.59
C LYS A 149 14.57 18.29 -43.19
N ALA A 150 13.77 18.60 -42.17
CA ALA A 150 14.15 18.45 -40.76
C ALA A 150 13.24 17.41 -40.07
N ASP A 151 13.84 16.31 -39.60
CA ASP A 151 13.16 15.30 -38.77
C ASP A 151 13.37 15.60 -37.28
N PHE A 152 12.28 15.70 -36.53
CA PHE A 152 12.31 15.90 -35.09
C PHE A 152 11.36 14.94 -34.35
N VAL A 153 11.64 14.74 -33.07
CA VAL A 153 10.88 13.91 -32.15
C VAL A 153 10.45 14.77 -30.97
N LEU A 154 9.14 14.79 -30.74
CA LEU A 154 8.51 15.45 -29.62
C LEU A 154 8.12 14.41 -28.57
N PHE A 155 8.49 14.64 -27.31
CA PHE A 155 7.99 13.86 -26.18
C PHE A 155 6.77 14.54 -25.54
N PHE A 156 5.89 13.76 -24.91
CA PHE A 156 4.73 14.28 -24.16
C PHE A 156 5.09 15.22 -23.00
N CYS A 157 6.35 15.25 -22.57
CA CYS A 157 6.86 16.25 -21.62
C CYS A 157 7.21 17.60 -22.26
N GLY A 158 6.94 17.79 -23.56
CA GLY A 158 7.23 19.01 -24.33
C GLY A 158 8.69 19.16 -24.81
N HIS A 159 9.57 18.21 -24.50
CA HIS A 159 10.96 18.27 -24.93
C HIS A 159 11.13 17.81 -26.38
N VAL A 160 11.85 18.62 -27.16
CA VAL A 160 12.07 18.40 -28.60
C VAL A 160 13.52 17.97 -28.87
N TYR A 161 13.70 17.05 -29.82
CA TYR A 161 14.99 16.53 -30.24
C TYR A 161 15.03 16.33 -31.75
N HIS A 162 16.19 16.42 -32.39
CA HIS A 162 16.33 15.92 -33.77
C HIS A 162 16.13 14.40 -33.79
N GLY A 163 15.55 13.84 -34.86
CA GLY A 163 15.39 12.39 -35.01
C GLY A 163 16.72 11.63 -34.87
N ARG A 164 17.80 12.19 -35.44
CA ARG A 164 19.17 11.68 -35.30
C ARG A 164 19.73 11.71 -33.87
N CYS A 165 19.26 12.64 -33.03
CA CYS A 165 19.73 12.82 -31.67
C CYS A 165 19.06 11.85 -30.68
N VAL A 166 17.89 11.31 -31.03
CA VAL A 166 17.20 10.28 -30.21
C VAL A 166 17.79 8.89 -30.46
N ASN A 167 18.04 8.52 -31.72
CA ASN A 167 18.37 7.14 -32.11
C ASN A 167 19.81 6.71 -31.76
N LYS A 168 20.77 7.64 -31.67
CA LYS A 168 22.20 7.29 -31.47
C LYS A 168 22.64 7.02 -30.02
N LYS A 169 21.82 7.34 -29.00
CA LYS A 169 22.23 7.25 -27.58
C LYS A 169 21.16 6.74 -26.61
N ASN A 170 19.95 6.43 -27.06
CA ASN A 170 18.80 6.15 -26.20
C ASN A 170 18.11 4.85 -26.63
N GLN A 171 18.56 3.69 -26.12
CA GLN A 171 17.90 2.39 -26.35
C GLN A 171 16.47 2.34 -25.77
N ARG A 172 16.06 3.36 -24.99
CA ARG A 172 14.70 3.58 -24.53
C ARG A 172 14.19 4.87 -25.13
N MET A 173 13.01 4.83 -25.77
CA MET A 173 12.30 6.01 -26.28
C MET A 173 11.74 6.87 -25.12
N THR A 174 12.63 7.34 -24.24
CA THR A 174 12.29 8.15 -23.05
C THR A 174 13.03 9.47 -23.11
N CYS A 175 12.38 10.57 -22.75
CA CYS A 175 13.02 11.87 -22.70
C CYS A 175 14.22 11.87 -21.75
N ARG A 176 15.42 12.19 -22.26
CA ARG A 176 16.66 12.17 -21.47
C ARG A 176 16.65 13.19 -20.34
N MET A 177 16.02 14.36 -20.54
CA MET A 177 15.92 15.38 -19.49
C MET A 177 15.08 14.87 -18.30
N CYS A 178 13.86 14.39 -18.57
CA CYS A 178 12.98 13.88 -17.52
C CYS A 178 13.52 12.61 -16.86
N TYR A 179 14.20 11.73 -17.61
CA TYR A 179 14.81 10.53 -17.07
C TYR A 179 15.94 10.82 -16.07
N VAL A 180 16.73 11.89 -16.30
CA VAL A 180 17.81 12.28 -15.38
C VAL A 180 17.24 12.90 -14.10
N HIS A 181 16.21 13.75 -14.20
CA HIS A 181 15.57 14.37 -13.03
C HIS A 181 14.87 13.36 -12.11
N THR A 182 14.10 12.42 -12.68
CA THR A 182 13.43 11.36 -11.89
C THR A 182 14.43 10.50 -11.12
N ARG A 183 15.60 10.19 -11.69
CA ARG A 183 16.68 9.47 -10.98
C ARG A 183 17.31 10.27 -9.85
N ALA A 184 17.50 11.57 -10.01
CA ALA A 184 18.04 12.45 -8.98
C ALA A 184 17.08 12.57 -7.78
N GLU A 185 15.78 12.76 -8.05
CA GLU A 185 14.73 12.82 -7.01
C GLU A 185 14.58 11.50 -6.23
N HIS A 186 14.65 10.36 -6.92
CA HIS A 186 14.63 9.05 -6.25
C HIS A 186 15.86 8.79 -5.38
N ARG A 187 17.02 9.35 -5.72
CA ARG A 187 18.25 9.22 -4.93
C ARG A 187 18.22 10.14 -3.70
N GLY A 188 17.79 11.39 -3.86
CA GLY A 188 17.62 12.34 -2.75
C GLY A 188 16.52 11.94 -1.75
N ARG A 189 15.41 11.34 -2.19
CA ARG A 189 14.38 10.80 -1.27
C ARG A 189 14.88 9.63 -0.42
N LYS A 190 15.78 8.79 -0.96
CA LYS A 190 16.38 7.67 -0.20
C LYS A 190 17.37 8.17 0.87
N GLU A 191 18.16 9.19 0.56
CA GLU A 191 19.11 9.79 1.50
C GLU A 191 18.38 10.50 2.65
N HIS A 192 17.26 11.17 2.38
CA HIS A 192 16.48 11.86 3.41
C HIS A 192 15.70 10.90 4.34
N LEU A 193 15.30 9.72 3.85
CA LEU A 193 14.69 8.66 4.66
C LEU A 193 15.71 7.92 5.54
N LEU A 194 16.98 7.83 5.13
CA LEU A 194 18.05 7.24 5.94
C LEU A 194 18.49 8.16 7.09
N GLN A 195 18.44 9.49 6.90
CA GLN A 195 18.78 10.46 7.95
C GLN A 195 17.69 10.68 9.02
N LYS A 196 16.45 10.23 8.78
CA LYS A 196 15.36 10.26 9.78
C LYS A 196 15.27 8.98 10.63
N ASN A 197 16.11 7.98 10.37
CA ASN A 197 16.16 6.70 11.08
C ASN A 197 17.50 6.50 11.82
N LEU A 198 18.22 7.59 12.11
CA LEU A 198 19.42 7.69 12.96
C LEU A 198 19.17 8.80 13.98
#